data_AF-A0A4V3K847-F1
#
_entry.id   AF-A0A4V3K847-F1
#
_cell.length_a   1.000
_cell.length_b   1.000
_cell.length_c   1.000
_cell.angle_alpha   90.00
_cell.angle_beta   90.00
_cell.angle_gamma   90.00
#
_symmetry.space_group_name_H-M   'P 1'
#
loop_
_entity.id
_entity.type
_entity.pdbx_description
1 polymer ?
#
loop_
_entity_poly.entity_id
_entity_poly.type
_entity_poly.pdbx_seq_one_letter_code
_entity_poly.pdbx_strand_id
1 'polypeptide(L)'
;MRRHPYIAAIAAILILLVIAAVIIWWINARQYEWTDDAFIDARTVTIGAEISGRITDVAVTDNQPVEAGAVLLRIDDSDYQASLKQAEAGVVAARADI
;
A
#
# COMPACT_ATOMS: atom_id res chain seq x y z
N MET A 1 31.47 -18.30 -67.60
CA MET A 1 30.94 -17.70 -66.36
C MET A 1 29.51 -18.19 -66.14
N ARG A 2 29.33 -19.36 -65.52
CA ARG A 2 27.99 -19.90 -65.21
C ARG A 2 27.48 -19.19 -63.96
N ARG A 3 26.61 -18.19 -64.12
CA ARG A 3 25.90 -17.59 -62.99
C ARG A 3 25.02 -18.69 -62.41
N HIS A 4 25.21 -19.06 -61.15
CA HIS A 4 24.37 -20.02 -60.44
C HIS A 4 23.26 -19.22 -59.71
N PRO A 5 22.13 -18.91 -60.38
CA PRO A 5 21.07 -18.08 -59.80
C PRO A 5 20.45 -18.72 -58.56
N TYR A 6 20.51 -20.05 -58.44
CA TYR A 6 20.01 -20.80 -57.30
C TYR A 6 20.77 -20.48 -56.00
N ILE A 7 22.07 -20.23 -56.06
CA ILE A 7 22.87 -19.84 -54.87
C ILE A 7 22.46 -18.44 -54.39
N ALA A 8 22.22 -17.51 -55.33
CA ALA A 8 21.72 -16.19 -55.01
C ALA A 8 20.29 -16.22 -54.44
N ALA A 9 19.42 -17.09 -54.97
CA ALA A 9 18.07 -17.28 -54.45
C ALA A 9 18.06 -17.88 -53.04
N ILE A 10 18.89 -18.90 -52.77
CA ILE A 10 19.05 -19.49 -51.44
C ILE A 10 19.60 -18.46 -50.46
N ALA A 11 20.60 -17.68 -50.87
CA ALA A 11 21.13 -16.60 -50.05
C ALA A 11 20.06 -15.54 -49.71
N ALA A 12 19.22 -15.15 -50.68
CA ALA A 12 18.12 -14.21 -50.45
C ALA A 12 17.08 -14.75 -49.47
N ILE A 13 16.74 -16.04 -49.57
CA ILE A 13 15.80 -16.71 -48.63
C ILE A 13 16.38 -16.76 -47.22
N LEU A 14 17.66 -17.12 -47.08
CA LEU A 14 18.33 -17.13 -45.78
C LEU A 14 18.34 -15.74 -45.14
N ILE A 15 18.63 -14.69 -45.93
CA ILE A 15 18.57 -13.31 -45.44
C ILE A 15 17.16 -12.95 -44.98
N LEU A 16 16.12 -13.31 -45.75
CA LEU A 16 14.73 -13.08 -45.36
C LEU A 16 14.35 -13.80 -44.05
N LEU A 17 14.80 -15.04 -43.86
CA LEU A 17 14.56 -15.80 -42.64
C LEU A 17 15.23 -15.16 -41.42
N VAL A 18 16.48 -14.70 -41.58
CA VAL A 18 17.20 -13.98 -40.52
C VAL A 18 16.48 -12.69 -40.16
N ILE A 19 16.04 -11.91 -41.15
CA ILE A 19 15.27 -10.68 -40.93
C ILE A 19 13.97 -10.99 -40.17
N ALA A 20 13.22 -12.02 -40.59
CA ALA A 20 11.99 -12.41 -39.92
C ALA A 20 12.24 -12.84 -38.46
N ALA A 21 13.29 -13.62 -38.20
CA ALA A 21 13.65 -14.05 -36.85
C ALA A 21 14.01 -12.86 -35.94
N VAL A 22 14.79 -11.90 -36.46
CA VAL A 22 15.16 -10.67 -35.72
C VAL A 22 13.92 -9.84 -35.40
N ILE A 23 12.99 -9.69 -36.35
CA ILE A 23 11.73 -8.95 -36.13
C ILE A 23 10.89 -9.62 -35.04
N ILE A 24 10.72 -10.94 -35.11
CA ILE A 24 9.95 -11.70 -34.11
C ILE A 24 10.59 -11.55 -32.72
N TRP A 25 11.91 -11.69 -32.62
CA TRP A 25 12.63 -11.54 -31.36
C TRP A 25 12.46 -10.13 -30.79
N TRP A 26 12.61 -9.08 -31.61
CA TRP A 26 12.43 -7.69 -31.18
C TRP A 26 11.02 -7.43 -30.65
N ILE A 27 9.99 -7.91 -31.35
CA ILE A 27 8.59 -7.70 -30.96
C ILE A 27 8.28 -8.36 -29.61
N ASN A 28 8.88 -9.52 -29.32
CA ASN A 28 8.69 -10.24 -28.06
C ASN A 28 9.52 -9.62 -26.93
N ALA A 29 10.78 -9.27 -27.18
CA ALA A 29 11.69 -8.75 -26.15
C ALA A 29 11.21 -7.41 -25.57
N ARG A 30 10.59 -6.54 -26.37
CA ARG A 30 10.09 -5.23 -25.92
C ARG A 30 8.86 -5.28 -25.00
N GLN A 31 8.25 -6.45 -24.81
CA GLN A 31 7.03 -6.57 -24.00
C GLN A 31 7.30 -6.74 -22.50
N TYR A 32 8.55 -6.97 -22.12
CA TYR A 32 8.95 -7.24 -20.74
C TYR A 32 9.83 -6.10 -20.24
N GLU A 33 9.23 -5.23 -19.44
CA GLU A 33 9.97 -4.25 -18.65
C GLU A 33 10.38 -4.93 -17.34
N TRP A 34 11.68 -5.04 -17.09
CA TRP A 34 12.23 -5.52 -15.83
C TRP A 34 12.69 -4.29 -15.05
N THR A 35 11.88 -3.87 -14.09
CA THR A 35 12.21 -2.77 -13.19
C THR A 35 12.24 -3.29 -11.76
N ASP A 36 13.35 -3.06 -11.07
CA ASP A 36 13.45 -3.28 -9.61
C ASP A 36 12.85 -2.09 -8.83
N ASP A 37 12.61 -0.97 -9.51
CA ASP A 37 11.95 0.21 -8.94
C ASP A 37 10.44 0.10 -9.15
N ALA A 38 9.78 -0.58 -8.21
CA ALA A 38 8.32 -0.64 -8.11
C ALA A 38 7.87 -0.11 -6.75
N PHE A 39 7.09 0.97 -6.75
CA PHE A 39 6.47 1.53 -5.55
C PHE A 39 4.97 1.32 -5.57
N ILE A 40 4.40 0.94 -4.43
CA ILE A 40 2.96 0.87 -4.24
C ILE A 40 2.51 2.22 -3.69
N ASP A 41 1.59 2.90 -4.38
CA ASP A 41 0.93 4.08 -3.85
C ASP A 41 -0.07 3.65 -2.77
N ALA A 42 0.29 3.92 -1.51
CA ALA A 42 -0.52 3.61 -0.35
C ALA A 42 -0.82 4.89 0.42
N ARG A 43 -2.11 5.14 0.69
CA ARG A 43 -2.52 6.26 1.51
C ARG A 43 -2.19 5.97 2.97
N THR A 44 -1.22 6.69 3.51
CA THR A 44 -0.89 6.65 4.94
C THR A 44 -1.62 7.78 5.66
N VAL A 45 -2.26 7.46 6.79
CA VAL A 45 -2.90 8.44 7.67
C VAL A 45 -2.37 8.27 9.08
N THR A 46 -2.08 9.39 9.74
CA THR A 46 -1.68 9.38 11.15
C THR A 46 -2.92 9.42 12.03
N ILE A 47 -3.04 8.44 12.93
CA ILE A 47 -4.13 8.36 13.90
C ILE A 47 -3.55 8.76 15.27
N GLY A 48 -4.27 9.62 15.99
CA GLY A 48 -3.89 10.08 17.32
C GLY A 48 -5.13 10.25 18.20
N ALA A 49 -4.95 10.15 19.52
CA ALA A 49 -6.00 10.45 20.47
C ALA A 49 -6.25 11.95 20.55
N GLU A 50 -7.52 12.34 20.72
CA GLU A 50 -7.92 13.74 20.90
C GLU A 50 -7.56 14.27 22.31
N ILE A 51 -7.38 13.35 23.26
CA ILE A 51 -7.02 13.65 24.65
C ILE A 51 -5.58 13.21 24.95
N SER A 52 -4.94 13.94 25.86
CA SER A 52 -3.67 13.54 26.43
C SER A 52 -3.89 12.56 27.59
N GLY A 53 -3.00 11.58 27.73
CA GLY A 53 -3.05 10.66 28.86
C GLY A 53 -1.99 9.56 28.76
N ARG A 54 -1.88 8.76 29.82
CA ARG A 54 -0.94 7.64 29.86
C ARG A 54 -1.51 6.45 29.09
N ILE A 55 -0.74 5.87 28.18
CA ILE A 55 -1.11 4.65 27.47
C ILE A 55 -1.04 3.48 28.47
N THR A 56 -2.12 2.71 28.58
CA THR A 56 -2.23 1.53 29.44
C THR A 56 -2.06 0.23 28.67
N ASP A 57 -2.46 0.22 27.40
CA ASP A 57 -2.42 -0.97 26.55
C ASP A 57 -2.31 -0.59 25.07
N VAL A 58 -1.62 -1.43 24.29
CA VAL A 58 -1.52 -1.34 22.83
C VAL A 58 -2.06 -2.64 22.26
N ALA A 59 -3.23 -2.56 21.63
CA ALA A 59 -4.02 -3.73 21.24
C ALA A 59 -3.66 -4.26 19.84
N VAL A 60 -2.66 -3.68 19.18
CA VAL A 60 -2.26 -4.01 17.81
C VAL A 60 -0.75 -4.24 17.67
N THR A 61 -0.38 -5.01 16.66
CA THR A 61 1.02 -5.21 16.26
C THR A 61 1.31 -4.63 14.88
N ASP A 62 2.59 -4.55 14.52
CA ASP A 62 3.04 -4.03 13.24
C ASP A 62 2.38 -4.74 12.05
N ASN A 63 1.96 -3.95 11.06
CA ASN A 63 1.31 -4.39 9.82
C ASN A 63 0.02 -5.23 10.03
N GLN A 64 -0.58 -5.18 11.21
CA GLN A 64 -1.82 -5.90 11.48
C GLN A 64 -2.98 -5.25 10.70
N PRO A 65 -3.77 -6.03 9.94
CA PRO A 65 -5.00 -5.53 9.34
C PRO A 65 -6.04 -5.25 10.42
N VAL A 66 -6.65 -4.07 10.37
CA VAL A 66 -7.67 -3.62 11.33
C VAL A 66 -8.90 -3.09 10.58
N GLU A 67 -10.07 -3.25 11.20
CA GLU A 67 -11.33 -2.72 10.70
C GLU A 67 -11.68 -1.37 11.35
N ALA A 68 -12.59 -0.63 10.73
CA ALA A 68 -13.06 0.63 11.29
C ALA A 68 -13.72 0.41 12.65
N GLY A 69 -13.31 1.21 13.65
CA GLY A 69 -13.78 1.07 15.03
C GLY A 69 -12.99 0.09 15.89
N ALA A 70 -11.99 -0.59 15.34
CA ALA A 70 -11.08 -1.40 16.14
C ALA A 70 -10.30 -0.55 17.16
N VAL A 71 -10.15 -1.07 18.37
CA VAL A 71 -9.35 -0.43 19.41
C VAL A 71 -7.88 -0.63 19.08
N LEU A 72 -7.13 0.47 18.92
CA LEU A 72 -5.70 0.43 18.63
C LEU A 72 -4.85 0.55 19.91
N LEU A 73 -5.28 1.40 20.82
CA LEU A 73 -4.63 1.66 22.10
C LEU A 73 -5.65 2.05 23.16
N ARG A 74 -5.29 1.92 24.43
CA ARG A 74 -6.09 2.38 25.57
C ARG A 74 -5.30 3.43 26.36
N ILE A 75 -6.01 4.47 26.79
CA ILE A 75 -5.49 5.54 27.64
C ILE A 75 -6.12 5.38 29.02
N ASP A 76 -5.34 5.65 30.07
CA ASP A 76 -5.83 5.73 31.45
C ASP A 76 -6.84 6.88 31.59
N ASP A 77 -8.08 6.55 31.93
CA ASP A 77 -9.19 7.51 32.05
C ASP A 77 -9.49 7.90 33.51
N SER A 78 -8.66 7.50 34.47
CA SER A 78 -8.92 7.70 35.91
C SER A 78 -9.21 9.15 36.29
N ASP A 79 -8.41 10.10 35.78
CA ASP A 79 -8.58 11.53 36.05
C ASP A 79 -9.85 12.10 35.39
N TYR A 80 -10.20 11.58 34.22
CA TYR A 80 -11.43 11.95 33.50
C TYR A 80 -12.67 11.42 34.23
N GLN A 81 -12.62 10.19 34.73
CA GLN A 81 -13.68 9.59 35.54
C GLN A 81 -13.88 10.34 36.85
N ALA A 82 -12.81 10.76 37.51
CA ALA A 82 -12.90 11.56 38.74
C ALA A 82 -13.56 12.92 38.46
N SER A 83 -13.14 13.60 37.39
CA SER A 83 -13.69 14.89 36.98
C SER A 83 -15.18 14.79 36.59
N LEU A 84 -15.55 13.72 35.89
CA LEU A 84 -16.94 13.43 35.52
C LEU A 84 -17.82 13.28 36.76
N LYS A 85 -17.39 12.44 37.73
CA LYS A 85 -18.13 12.24 38.98
C LYS A 85 -18.29 13.53 39.78
N GLN A 86 -17.26 14.38 39.81
CA GLN A 86 -17.33 15.68 40.47
C GLN A 86 -18.36 16.60 39.81
N ALA A 87 -18.40 16.63 38.47
CA ALA A 87 -19.38 17.42 37.73
C ALA A 87 -20.81 16.90 37.92
N GLU A 88 -21.00 15.58 37.88
CA GLU A 88 -22.29 14.94 38.14
C GLU A 88 -22.81 15.25 39.55
N ALA A 89 -21.96 15.18 40.57
CA ALA A 89 -22.31 15.56 41.94
C ALA A 89 -22.73 17.03 42.03
N GLY A 90 -22.05 17.93 41.32
CA GLY A 90 -22.42 19.35 41.24
C GLY A 90 -23.80 19.56 40.60
N VAL A 91 -24.12 18.82 39.54
CA VAL A 91 -25.45 18.86 38.89
C VAL A 91 -26.54 18.35 39.83
N VAL A 92 -26.27 17.27 40.57
CA VAL A 92 -27.21 16.73 41.57
C VAL A 92 -27.48 17.73 42.69
N ALA A 93 -26.43 18.36 43.22
CA ALA A 93 -26.58 19.39 44.26
C ALA A 93 -27.42 20.58 43.76
N ALA A 94 -27.12 21.12 42.58
CA ALA A 94 -27.86 22.25 42.01
C ALA A 94 -29.34 21.91 41.72
N ARG A 95 -29.66 20.66 41.37
CA ARG A 95 -31.05 20.21 41.21
C ARG A 95 -31.79 20.04 42.53
N ALA A 96 -31.07 19.78 43.62
CA ALA A 96 -31.65 19.68 44.95
C ALA A 96 -31.88 21.05 45.61
N ASP A 97 -31.17 22.07 45.16
CA ASP A 97 -31.29 23.46 45.63
C ASP A 97 -32.47 24.24 44.99
N ILE A 98 -33.17 23.64 44.01
CA ILE A 98 -34.39 24.16 43.37
C ILE A 98 -35.62 23.51 43.99
#